data_AF-A0A2N9M803-F1
#
_entry.id   AF-A0A2N9M803-F1
#
_cell.length_a   1.000
_cell.length_b   1.000
_cell.length_c   1.000
_cell.angle_alpha   90.00
_cell.angle_beta   90.00
_cell.angle_gamma   90.00
#
_symmetry.space_group_name_H-M   'P 1'
#
loop_
_entity.id
_entity.type
_entity.pdbx_description
1 polymer ?
#
loop_
_entity_poly.entity_id
_entity_poly.type
_entity_poly.pdbx_seq_one_letter_code
_entity_poly.pdbx_strand_id
1 'polypeptide(L)' 'MKKRTSKTTDELRPEYDLRQLFKGGVRGKYAKRYHAGTNLVPLDPDVRKTFRSAREVNDALRLVIELRKVGRRGARVT' A
#
# COMPACT_ATOMS: atom_id res chain seq x y z
N MET A 1 36.87 -26.24 -7.26
CA MET A 1 35.81 -25.57 -8.04
C MET A 1 34.69 -26.57 -8.30
N LYS A 2 33.44 -26.27 -7.92
CA LYS A 2 32.28 -26.98 -8.48
C LYS A 2 31.08 -26.02 -8.44
N LYS A 3 30.86 -25.31 -9.56
CA LYS A 3 29.65 -24.49 -9.74
C LYS A 3 28.46 -25.47 -9.78
N ARG A 4 27.69 -25.52 -8.69
CA ARG A 4 26.39 -26.17 -8.69
C ARG A 4 25.44 -25.25 -9.46
N THR A 5 25.26 -25.55 -10.74
CA THR A 5 24.19 -24.96 -11.54
C THR A 5 22.86 -25.52 -11.02
N SER A 6 22.32 -24.93 -9.96
CA SER A 6 20.92 -25.14 -9.63
C SER A 6 20.11 -24.41 -10.70
N LYS A 7 19.76 -25.12 -11.77
CA LYS A 7 18.57 -24.76 -12.54
C LYS A 7 17.44 -24.78 -11.52
N THR A 8 17.04 -23.61 -11.04
CA THR A 8 15.77 -23.48 -10.34
C THR A 8 14.73 -23.91 -11.35
N THR A 9 14.22 -25.12 -11.21
CA THR A 9 13.08 -25.59 -11.98
C THR A 9 11.99 -24.54 -11.79
N ASP A 10 11.64 -23.84 -12.86
CA ASP A 10 10.52 -22.89 -12.92
C ASP A 10 9.19 -23.69 -12.95
N GLU A 11 9.11 -24.68 -12.07
CA GLU A 11 8.00 -25.61 -11.96
C GLU A 11 7.29 -25.35 -10.64
N LEU A 12 5.96 -25.39 -10.69
CA LEU A 12 5.13 -25.28 -9.51
C LEU A 12 5.39 -26.45 -8.57
N ARG A 13 5.29 -26.21 -7.26
CA ARG A 13 5.39 -27.30 -6.28
C ARG A 13 4.28 -28.33 -6.54
N PRO A 14 4.51 -29.64 -6.32
CA PRO A 14 3.53 -30.69 -6.61
C PRO A 14 2.16 -30.49 -5.92
N GLU A 15 2.13 -29.76 -4.81
CA GLU A 15 0.90 -29.46 -4.07
C GLU A 15 0.02 -28.39 -4.76
N TYR A 16 0.53 -27.68 -5.78
CA TYR A 16 -0.20 -26.65 -6.52
C TYR A 16 -0.70 -27.17 -7.87
N ASP A 17 -1.91 -27.74 -7.90
CA ASP A 17 -2.62 -28.04 -9.15
C ASP A 17 -3.42 -26.83 -9.64
N LEU A 18 -2.97 -26.18 -10.72
CA LEU A 18 -3.64 -25.03 -11.31
C LEU A 18 -5.09 -25.32 -11.73
N ARG A 19 -5.40 -26.56 -12.15
CA ARG A 19 -6.76 -26.94 -12.55
C ARG A 19 -7.71 -26.92 -11.36
N GLN A 20 -7.21 -27.29 -10.17
CA GLN A 20 -7.96 -27.21 -8.93
C GLN A 20 -8.03 -25.77 -8.40
N LEU A 21 -6.89 -25.06 -8.37
CA LEU A 21 -6.79 -23.70 -7.83
C LEU A 21 -7.64 -22.68 -8.61
N PHE A 22 -7.78 -22.86 -9.92
CA PHE A 22 -8.59 -22.00 -10.77
C PHE A 22 -9.99 -22.52 -11.05
N LYS A 23 -10.44 -23.60 -10.38
CA LYS A 23 -11.82 -24.08 -10.48
C LYS A 23 -12.77 -23.06 -9.82
N GLY A 24 -13.28 -22.12 -10.63
CA GLY A 24 -14.04 -20.96 -10.18
C GLY A 24 -13.24 -19.65 -10.14
N GLY A 25 -12.03 -19.63 -10.68
CA GLY A 25 -11.22 -18.43 -10.84
C GLY A 25 -11.88 -17.44 -11.81
N VAL A 26 -12.07 -16.20 -11.38
CA VAL A 26 -12.63 -15.13 -12.22
C VAL A 26 -11.49 -14.24 -12.73
N ARG A 27 -11.33 -14.16 -14.06
CA ARG A 27 -10.30 -13.32 -14.69
C ARG A 27 -10.53 -11.85 -14.30
N GLY A 28 -9.50 -11.23 -13.74
CA GLY A 28 -9.56 -9.81 -13.36
C GLY A 28 -10.44 -9.51 -12.13
N LYS A 29 -10.73 -10.49 -11.25
CA LYS A 29 -11.53 -10.32 -10.02
C LYS A 29 -11.17 -9.06 -9.21
N TYR A 30 -9.89 -8.70 -9.17
CA TYR A 30 -9.38 -7.53 -8.46
C TYR A 30 -8.77 -6.46 -9.36
N ALA A 31 -8.84 -6.62 -10.69
CA ALA A 31 -8.22 -5.69 -11.65
C ALA A 31 -8.77 -4.27 -11.50
N LYS A 32 -10.10 -4.12 -11.34
CA LYS A 32 -10.72 -2.81 -11.09
C LYS A 32 -10.24 -2.16 -9.79
N ARG A 33 -10.05 -2.94 -8.71
CA ARG A 33 -9.54 -2.44 -7.42
C ARG A 33 -8.08 -2.03 -7.51
N TYR A 34 -7.29 -2.78 -8.27
CA TYR A 34 -5.91 -2.45 -8.56
C TYR A 34 -5.79 -1.15 -9.39
N HIS A 35 -6.59 -1.03 -10.46
CA HIS A 35 -6.63 0.18 -11.31
C HIS A 35 -7.22 1.41 -10.63
N ALA A 36 -8.13 1.23 -9.66
CA ALA A 36 -8.58 2.32 -8.81
C ALA A 36 -7.44 2.95 -7.99
N GLY A 37 -6.28 2.30 -7.97
CA GLY A 37 -5.13 2.72 -7.21
C GLY A 37 -5.30 2.37 -5.74
N THR A 38 -4.19 2.16 -5.08
CA THR A 38 -4.13 2.32 -3.64
C THR A 38 -3.99 3.81 -3.36
N ASN A 39 -4.74 4.38 -2.42
CA ASN A 39 -4.56 5.76 -1.96
C ASN A 39 -3.26 5.91 -1.14
N LEU A 40 -2.12 5.54 -1.74
CA LEU A 40 -0.80 5.65 -1.15
C LEU A 40 -0.20 6.97 -1.61
N VAL A 41 0.02 7.87 -0.65
CA VAL A 41 0.75 9.11 -0.86
C VAL A 41 2.17 8.87 -0.33
N PRO A 42 3.19 8.73 -1.21
CA PRO A 42 4.56 8.61 -0.75
C PRO A 42 4.97 9.89 -0.03
N LEU A 43 5.65 9.74 1.11
CA LEU A 43 6.21 10.86 1.86
C LEU A 43 7.60 11.17 1.35
N ASP A 44 7.96 12.46 1.34
CA ASP A 44 9.32 12.87 1.04
C ASP A 44 10.32 12.29 2.06
N PRO A 45 11.59 12.09 1.66
CA PRO A 45 12.57 11.37 2.47
C PRO A 45 12.83 11.98 3.86
N ASP A 46 12.75 13.29 3.98
CA ASP A 46 12.91 14.06 5.22
C ASP A 46 11.72 13.83 6.18
N VAL A 47 10.49 13.87 5.66
CA VAL A 47 9.27 13.56 6.42
C VAL A 47 9.30 12.11 6.90
N ARG A 48 9.69 11.18 6.03
CA ARG A 48 9.80 9.75 6.37
C ARG A 48 10.86 9.47 7.44
N LYS A 49 11.94 10.24 7.50
CA LYS A 49 12.96 10.13 8.57
C LYS A 49 12.46 10.62 9.92
N THR A 50 11.46 11.49 9.92
CA THR A 50 10.95 12.16 11.12
C THR A 50 9.91 11.31 11.85
N PHE A 51 9.04 10.62 11.11
CA PHE A 51 7.97 9.80 11.68
C PHE A 51 8.32 8.31 11.64
N ARG A 52 8.12 7.61 12.76
CA ARG A 52 8.43 6.18 12.91
C ARG A 52 7.29 5.27 12.45
N SER A 53 6.07 5.79 12.37
CA SER A 53 4.89 5.02 11.96
C SER A 53 3.86 5.84 11.19
N ALA A 54 3.03 5.14 10.40
CA ALA A 54 1.87 5.74 9.73
C ALA A 54 0.86 6.34 10.72
N ARG A 55 0.78 5.81 11.96
CA ARG A 55 -0.08 6.36 13.01
C ARG A 55 0.35 7.77 13.41
N GLU A 56 1.65 7.96 13.65
CA GLU A 56 2.21 9.28 14.01
C GLU A 56 1.96 10.33 12.92
N VAL A 57 2.17 9.96 11.66
CA VAL A 57 1.90 10.84 10.51
C VAL A 57 0.41 11.24 10.48
N ASN A 58 -0.48 10.27 10.62
CA ASN A 58 -1.92 10.52 10.55
C ASN A 58 -2.41 11.39 11.71
N ASP A 59 -1.89 11.20 12.91
CA ASP A 59 -2.26 12.00 14.07
C ASP A 59 -1.77 13.45 13.92
N ALA A 60 -0.56 13.65 13.39
CA ALA A 60 -0.05 14.99 13.05
C ALA A 60 -0.91 15.69 11.98
N LEU A 61 -1.27 14.99 10.90
CA LEU A 61 -2.11 15.57 9.84
C LEU A 61 -3.52 15.92 10.33
N ARG A 62 -4.11 15.10 11.22
CA ARG A 62 -5.39 15.41 11.87
C ARG A 62 -5.31 16.67 12.71
N LEU A 63 -4.23 16.86 13.46
CA LEU A 63 -4.01 18.09 14.22
C LEU A 63 -3.96 19.32 13.31
N VAL A 64 -3.25 19.24 12.19
CA VAL A 64 -3.19 20.34 11.19
C VAL A 64 -4.59 20.66 10.64
N ILE A 65 -5.41 19.65 10.38
CA ILE A 65 -6.80 19.83 9.93
C ILE A 65 -7.62 20.57 11.00
N GLU A 66 -7.50 20.20 12.27
CA GLU A 66 -8.21 20.87 13.37
C GLU A 66 -7.75 22.32 13.56
N LEU A 67 -6.45 22.59 13.53
CA LEU A 67 -5.90 23.95 13.61
C LEU A 67 -6.42 24.83 12.47
N ARG A 68 -6.49 24.29 11.25
CA ARG A 68 -7.08 24.99 10.10
C ARG A 68 -8.56 25.30 10.30
N LYS A 69 -9.34 24.41 10.93
CA LYS A 69 -10.76 24.66 11.25
C LYS A 69 -10.92 25.76 12.29
N VAL A 70 -10.00 25.88 13.25
CA VAL A 70 -10.01 26.96 14.25
C VAL A 70 -9.75 28.31 13.57
N GLY A 71 -8.70 28.41 12.75
CA GLY A 71 -8.39 29.65 12.03
C GLY A 71 -9.51 30.09 11.07
N ARG A 72 -10.22 29.14 10.45
CA ARG A 72 -11.34 29.42 9.53
C ARG A 72 -12.62 29.87 10.24
N ARG A 73 -12.80 29.52 11.52
CA ARG A 73 -13.93 30.00 12.35
C ARG A 73 -13.73 31.45 12.80
N GLY A 74 -12.49 31.85 13.08
CA GLY A 74 -12.16 33.25 13.41
C GLY A 74 -12.36 34.22 12.24
N ALA A 75 -12.12 33.77 11.00
CA ALA A 75 -12.28 34.60 9.80
C ALA A 75 -13.74 34.82 9.33
N ARG A 76 -14.73 34.21 10.00
CA ARG A 76 -16.16 34.26 9.61
C ARG A 76 -16.99 35.15 10.54
N VAL A 77 -16.34 35.84 11.48
CA VAL A 77 -16.94 36.77 12.45
C VAL A 77 -16.34 38.16 12.22
N THR A 78 -16.58 38.72 11.02
CA THR A 78 -16.42 40.14 10.69
C THR A 78 -17.29 40.43 9.48
#